data_AF-A0A1F7XSS5-F1
#
_entry.id   AF-A0A1F7XSS5-F1
#
_cell.length_a   1.000
_cell.length_b   1.000
_cell.length_c   1.000
_cell.angle_alpha   90.00
_cell.angle_beta   90.00
_cell.angle_gamma   90.00
#
_symmetry.space_group_name_H-M   'P 1'
#
loop_
_entity.id
_entity.type
_entity.pdbx_description
1 polymer ?
#
loop_
_entity_poly.entity_id
_entity_poly.type
_entity_poly.pdbx_seq_one_letter_code
_entity_poly.pdbx_strand_id
1 'polypeptide(L)'
;MKLKKINTKLLSRKKEIKFRKNFFLIFILNLISVTSLIYIILFIEPGSFMAIPMFFLLVFIFLYFTFLIIFAHPRKSLIFACSVTLFIFLRYIGVGNLLNFTIISGLTFVFITYISEK
;
A
#
# COMPACT_ATOMS: atom_id res chain seq x y z
N MET A 1 13.64 -17.19 36.84
CA MET A 1 13.27 -16.04 35.98
C MET A 1 13.93 -16.00 34.58
N LYS A 2 15.09 -16.66 34.35
CA LYS A 2 15.77 -16.69 33.01
C LYS A 2 15.01 -17.42 31.89
N LEU A 3 14.26 -18.48 32.21
CA LEU A 3 13.55 -19.31 31.21
C LEU A 3 12.48 -18.53 30.42
N LYS A 4 11.76 -17.61 31.08
CA LYS A 4 10.74 -16.77 30.43
C LYS A 4 11.35 -15.84 29.37
N LYS A 5 12.59 -15.38 29.60
CA LYS A 5 13.33 -14.46 28.72
C LYS A 5 13.88 -15.14 27.45
N ILE A 6 14.17 -16.44 27.51
CA ILE A 6 14.62 -17.24 26.36
C ILE A 6 13.46 -17.51 25.40
N ASN A 7 12.28 -17.86 25.93
CA ASN A 7 11.08 -18.08 25.12
C ASN A 7 10.62 -16.81 24.38
N THR A 8 10.70 -15.63 25.01
CA THR A 8 10.37 -14.36 24.35
C THR A 8 11.34 -14.02 23.20
N LYS A 9 12.63 -14.34 23.34
CA LYS A 9 13.65 -14.09 22.32
C LYS A 9 13.55 -15.05 21.13
N LEU A 10 13.10 -16.28 21.36
CA LEU A 10 12.82 -17.25 20.29
C LEU A 10 11.51 -16.91 19.54
N LEU A 11 10.51 -16.39 20.25
CA LEU A 11 9.26 -15.90 19.65
C LEU A 11 9.49 -14.67 18.76
N SER A 12 10.34 -13.72 19.18
CA SER A 12 10.68 -12.56 18.35
C SER A 12 11.45 -12.95 17.09
N ARG A 13 12.43 -13.87 17.21
CA ARG A 13 13.15 -14.40 16.03
C ARG A 13 12.24 -15.15 15.06
N LYS A 14 11.27 -15.94 15.54
CA LYS A 14 10.30 -16.61 14.66
C LYS A 14 9.41 -15.61 13.90
N LYS A 15 9.01 -14.50 14.54
CA LYS A 15 8.29 -13.41 13.85
C LYS A 15 9.14 -12.81 12.73
N GLU A 16 10.38 -12.44 13.02
CA GLU A 16 11.29 -11.85 12.02
C GLU A 16 11.55 -12.78 10.82
N ILE A 17 11.72 -14.09 11.06
CA ILE A 17 11.93 -15.08 9.99
C ILE A 17 10.67 -15.25 9.12
N LYS A 18 9.47 -15.17 9.73
CA LYS A 18 8.20 -15.26 8.99
C LYS A 18 7.98 -14.05 8.06
N PHE A 19 8.37 -12.85 8.49
CA PHE A 19 8.29 -11.64 7.65
C PHE A 19 9.23 -11.70 6.43
N ARG A 20 10.44 -12.28 6.58
CA ARG A 20 11.38 -12.45 5.45
C ARG A 20 10.86 -13.41 4.38
N LYS A 21 10.12 -14.45 4.76
CA LYS A 21 9.62 -15.45 3.80
C LYS A 21 8.50 -14.90 2.91
N ASN A 22 7.64 -14.03 3.44
CA ASN A 22 6.58 -13.38 2.65
C ASN A 22 7.07 -12.16 1.86
N PHE A 23 8.19 -11.56 2.25
CA PHE A 23 8.75 -10.40 1.55
C PHE A 23 9.02 -10.69 0.06
N PHE A 24 9.63 -11.83 -0.24
CA PHE A 24 9.94 -12.20 -1.62
C PHE A 24 8.68 -12.38 -2.48
N LEU A 25 7.65 -12.99 -1.92
CA LEU A 25 6.36 -13.15 -2.62
C LEU A 25 5.69 -11.79 -2.89
N ILE A 26 5.69 -10.90 -1.89
CA ILE A 26 5.16 -9.53 -2.03
C ILE A 26 5.95 -8.74 -3.09
N PHE A 27 7.27 -8.91 -3.12
CA PHE A 27 8.13 -8.26 -4.11
C PHE A 27 7.82 -8.72 -5.54
N ILE A 28 7.65 -10.03 -5.75
CA ILE A 28 7.21 -10.58 -7.05
C ILE A 28 5.84 -10.01 -7.44
N LEU A 29 4.88 -10.01 -6.51
CA LEU A 29 3.56 -9.43 -6.75
C LEU A 29 3.63 -7.95 -7.12
N ASN A 30 4.54 -7.19 -6.51
CA ASN A 30 4.79 -5.80 -6.86
C ASN A 30 5.34 -5.68 -8.30
N LEU A 31 6.34 -6.49 -8.67
CA LEU A 31 6.89 -6.52 -10.02
C LEU A 31 5.82 -6.86 -11.08
N ILE A 32 4.92 -7.81 -10.79
CA ILE A 32 3.80 -8.13 -11.67
C ILE A 32 2.83 -6.94 -11.77
N SER A 33 2.57 -6.26 -10.65
CA SER A 33 1.65 -5.12 -10.61
C SER A 33 2.19 -3.93 -11.40
N VAL A 34 3.48 -3.60 -11.25
CA VAL A 34 4.09 -2.47 -11.97
C VAL A 34 4.19 -2.74 -13.47
N THR A 35 4.55 -3.96 -13.88
CA THR A 35 4.59 -4.34 -15.30
C THR A 35 3.20 -4.32 -15.93
N SER A 36 2.18 -4.81 -15.21
CA SER A 36 0.78 -4.72 -15.66
C SER A 36 0.32 -3.26 -15.76
N LEU A 37 0.72 -2.39 -14.84
CA LEU A 37 0.37 -0.98 -14.86
C LEU A 37 1.02 -0.24 -16.04
N ILE A 38 2.29 -0.53 -16.33
CA ILE A 38 2.99 -0.04 -17.53
C ILE A 38 2.27 -0.51 -18.79
N TYR A 39 1.84 -1.78 -18.83
CA TYR A 39 1.10 -2.33 -19.97
C TYR A 39 -0.20 -1.55 -20.24
N ILE A 40 -0.99 -1.28 -19.20
CA ILE A 40 -2.23 -0.51 -19.35
C ILE A 40 -1.93 0.90 -19.89
N ILE A 41 -0.93 1.59 -19.35
CA ILE A 41 -0.61 2.97 -19.74
C ILE A 41 -0.14 3.06 -21.20
N LEU A 42 0.62 2.07 -21.67
CA LEU A 42 1.23 2.13 -23.01
C LEU A 42 0.36 1.53 -24.11
N PHE A 43 -0.46 0.52 -23.81
CA PHE A 43 -1.13 -0.28 -24.83
C PHE A 43 -2.66 -0.19 -24.80
N ILE A 44 -3.27 0.35 -23.75
CA ILE A 44 -4.73 0.42 -23.64
C ILE A 44 -5.21 1.84 -23.90
N GLU A 45 -6.16 1.96 -24.84
CA GLU A 45 -6.80 3.22 -25.14
C GLU A 45 -7.67 3.69 -23.96
N PRO A 46 -7.53 4.97 -23.54
CA PRO A 46 -8.26 5.51 -22.39
C PRO A 46 -9.78 5.61 -22.63
N GLY A 47 -10.21 5.56 -23.89
CA GLY A 47 -11.64 5.58 -24.28
C GLY A 47 -12.36 4.24 -24.09
N SER A 48 -11.64 3.16 -23.80
CA SER A 48 -12.27 1.86 -23.56
C SER A 48 -12.99 1.83 -22.21
N PHE A 49 -14.20 1.25 -22.18
CA PHE A 49 -15.10 1.30 -21.03
C PHE A 49 -14.47 0.80 -19.71
N MET A 50 -13.56 -0.19 -19.79
CA MET A 50 -12.90 -0.76 -18.61
C MET A 50 -11.51 -0.17 -18.30
N ALA A 51 -10.91 0.66 -19.16
CA ALA A 51 -9.56 1.17 -18.93
C ALA A 51 -9.45 1.94 -17.61
N ILE A 52 -10.40 2.83 -17.34
CA ILE A 52 -10.34 3.73 -16.19
C ILE A 52 -10.48 2.95 -14.87
N PRO A 53 -11.52 2.11 -14.64
CA PRO A 53 -11.61 1.33 -13.41
C PRO A 53 -10.41 0.39 -13.20
N MET A 54 -9.94 -0.23 -14.28
CA MET A 54 -8.82 -1.16 -14.24
C MET A 54 -7.51 -0.46 -13.89
N PHE A 55 -7.28 0.73 -14.44
CA PHE A 55 -6.16 1.60 -14.06
C PHE A 55 -6.17 1.91 -12.56
N PHE A 56 -7.29 2.39 -12.01
CA PHE A 56 -7.37 2.71 -10.58
C PHE A 56 -7.14 1.49 -9.68
N LEU A 57 -7.67 0.33 -10.07
CA LEU A 57 -7.47 -0.91 -9.34
C LEU A 57 -6.00 -1.34 -9.38
N LEU A 58 -5.33 -1.26 -10.53
CA LEU A 58 -3.90 -1.58 -10.62
C LEU A 58 -3.04 -0.59 -9.84
N VAL A 59 -3.35 0.71 -9.90
CA VAL A 59 -2.65 1.73 -9.11
C VAL A 59 -2.79 1.43 -7.62
N PHE A 60 -3.99 1.06 -7.16
CA PHE A 60 -4.22 0.64 -5.78
C PHE A 60 -3.36 -0.54 -5.38
N ILE A 61 -3.37 -1.62 -6.17
CA ILE A 61 -2.60 -2.83 -5.89
C ILE A 61 -1.10 -2.53 -5.87
N PHE A 62 -0.62 -1.76 -6.84
CA PHE A 62 0.78 -1.35 -6.93
C PHE A 62 1.21 -0.53 -5.71
N LEU A 63 0.43 0.48 -5.33
CA LEU A 63 0.70 1.31 -4.16
C LEU A 63 0.63 0.48 -2.87
N TYR A 64 -0.36 -0.40 -2.74
CA TYR A 64 -0.48 -1.27 -1.58
C TYR A 64 0.75 -2.15 -1.40
N PHE A 65 1.21 -2.85 -2.43
CA PHE A 65 2.42 -3.67 -2.32
C PHE A 65 3.68 -2.83 -2.11
N THR A 66 3.77 -1.64 -2.69
CA THR A 66 4.90 -0.73 -2.48
C THR A 66 4.97 -0.29 -1.02
N PHE A 67 3.86 0.19 -0.46
CA PHE A 67 3.81 0.56 0.96
C PHE A 67 3.96 -0.65 1.89
N LEU A 68 3.49 -1.84 1.49
CA LEU A 68 3.67 -3.07 2.25
C LEU A 68 5.15 -3.45 2.38
N ILE A 69 5.93 -3.24 1.31
CA ILE A 69 7.39 -3.41 1.31
C ILE A 69 8.07 -2.37 2.21
N ILE A 70 7.66 -1.10 2.12
CA ILE A 70 8.28 0.01 2.86
C ILE A 70 7.98 -0.06 4.36
N PHE A 71 6.71 -0.22 4.73
CA PHE A 71 6.27 -0.16 6.12
C PHE A 71 6.27 -1.52 6.83
N ALA A 72 6.37 -2.63 6.07
CA ALA A 72 6.24 -3.99 6.58
C ALA A 72 4.98 -4.25 7.43
N HIS A 73 3.95 -3.39 7.29
CA HIS A 73 2.76 -3.41 8.14
C HIS A 73 1.49 -3.28 7.29
N PRO A 74 0.63 -4.32 7.20
CA PRO A 74 -0.47 -4.37 6.25
C PRO A 74 -1.51 -3.28 6.48
N ARG A 75 -1.87 -3.00 7.74
CA ARG A 75 -2.86 -1.97 8.09
C ARG A 75 -2.43 -0.56 7.65
N LYS A 76 -1.20 -0.17 7.98
CA LYS A 76 -0.66 1.17 7.63
C LYS A 76 -0.53 1.31 6.12
N SER A 77 -0.08 0.24 5.45
CA SER A 77 0.08 0.20 3.99
C SER A 77 -1.26 0.32 3.25
N LEU A 78 -2.31 -0.33 3.75
CA LEU A 78 -3.66 -0.22 3.20
C LEU A 78 -4.19 1.21 3.30
N ILE A 79 -4.05 1.83 4.47
CA ILE A 79 -4.50 3.21 4.70
C ILE A 79 -3.77 4.16 3.74
N PHE A 80 -2.44 4.08 3.64
CA PHE A 80 -1.68 4.90 2.70
C PHE A 80 -2.08 4.67 1.24
N ALA A 81 -2.23 3.41 0.82
CA ALA A 81 -2.65 3.07 -0.54
C ALA A 81 -4.04 3.66 -0.85
N CYS A 82 -5.01 3.46 0.04
CA CYS A 82 -6.35 4.04 -0.09
C CYS A 82 -6.31 5.56 -0.22
N SER A 83 -5.60 6.25 0.67
CA SER A 83 -5.52 7.71 0.66
C SER A 83 -4.92 8.26 -0.62
N VAL A 84 -3.82 7.66 -1.10
CA VAL A 84 -3.18 8.09 -2.35
C VAL A 84 -4.09 7.79 -3.54
N THR A 85 -4.72 6.61 -3.60
CA THR A 85 -5.66 6.30 -4.69
C THR A 85 -6.89 7.20 -4.70
N LEU A 86 -7.42 7.53 -3.53
CA LEU A 86 -8.55 8.43 -3.38
C LEU A 86 -8.17 9.83 -3.88
N PHE A 87 -6.97 10.30 -3.55
CA PHE A 87 -6.47 11.57 -4.08
C PHE A 87 -6.34 11.56 -5.60
N ILE A 88 -5.76 10.50 -6.20
CA ILE A 88 -5.65 10.37 -7.67
C ILE A 88 -7.04 10.32 -8.30
N PHE A 89 -8.00 9.63 -7.68
CA PHE A 89 -9.38 9.56 -8.15
C PHE A 89 -10.07 10.93 -8.13
N LEU A 90 -9.91 11.69 -7.04
CA LEU A 90 -10.41 13.06 -6.96
C LEU A 90 -9.77 13.96 -8.01
N ARG A 91 -8.45 13.80 -8.26
CA ARG A 91 -7.73 14.54 -9.31
C ARG A 91 -8.29 14.22 -10.69
N TYR A 92 -8.64 12.96 -10.95
CA TYR A 92 -9.25 12.53 -12.21
C TYR A 92 -10.62 13.16 -12.46
N ILE A 93 -11.47 13.31 -11.44
CA ILE A 93 -12.78 14.00 -11.57
C ILE A 93 -12.63 15.54 -11.63
N GLY A 94 -11.41 16.07 -11.51
CA GLY A 94 -11.12 17.51 -11.57
C GLY A 94 -11.26 18.24 -10.23
N VAL A 95 -11.59 17.54 -9.15
CA VAL A 95 -11.71 18.11 -7.79
C VAL A 95 -10.38 18.08 -7.05
N GLY A 96 -9.44 17.21 -7.44
CA GLY A 96 -8.14 17.08 -6.78
C GLY A 96 -7.27 18.32 -6.98
N ASN A 97 -7.09 19.11 -5.92
CA ASN A 97 -6.18 20.24 -5.86
C ASN A 97 -5.14 20.03 -4.74
N LEU A 98 -4.15 20.91 -4.65
CA LEU A 98 -3.08 20.80 -3.65
C LEU A 98 -3.62 20.87 -2.21
N LEU A 99 -4.71 21.61 -1.99
CA LEU A 99 -5.37 21.72 -0.69
C LEU A 99 -6.02 20.38 -0.27
N ASN A 100 -6.70 19.70 -1.19
CA ASN A 100 -7.26 18.36 -0.97
C ASN A 100 -6.16 17.34 -0.69
N PHE A 101 -5.01 17.45 -1.35
CA PHE A 101 -3.84 16.63 -1.03
C PHE A 101 -3.40 16.83 0.43
N THR A 102 -3.23 18.08 0.86
CA THR A 102 -2.82 18.41 2.23
C THR A 102 -3.82 17.87 3.26
N ILE A 103 -5.12 18.06 3.04
CA ILE A 103 -6.17 17.58 3.95
C ILE A 103 -6.14 16.05 4.04
N ILE A 104 -6.09 15.34 2.91
CA ILE A 104 -6.05 13.88 2.87
C ILE A 104 -4.79 13.38 3.56
N SER A 105 -3.62 14.00 3.34
CA SER A 105 -2.38 13.61 4.01
C SER A 105 -2.44 13.80 5.52
N GLY A 106 -3.02 14.91 6.00
CA GLY A 106 -3.20 15.18 7.42
C GLY A 106 -4.12 14.17 8.09
N LEU A 107 -5.28 13.91 7.49
CA LEU A 107 -6.22 12.88 7.94
C LEU A 107 -5.58 11.49 7.98
N THR A 108 -4.84 11.14 6.95
CA THR A 108 -4.13 9.86 6.85
C THR A 108 -3.15 9.70 8.00
N PHE A 109 -2.37 10.75 8.31
CA PHE A 109 -1.40 10.71 9.40
C PHE A 109 -2.08 10.51 10.76
N VAL A 110 -3.13 11.30 11.05
CA VAL A 110 -3.91 11.18 12.29
C VAL A 110 -4.54 9.79 12.45
N PHE A 111 -5.10 9.23 11.37
CA PHE A 111 -5.66 7.88 11.40
C PHE A 111 -4.61 6.82 11.70
N ILE A 112 -3.42 6.96 11.12
CA ILE A 112 -2.32 6.00 11.32
C ILE A 112 -1.78 6.07 12.74
N THR A 113 -1.64 7.26 13.32
CA THR A 113 -1.18 7.41 14.71
C THR A 113 -2.21 6.83 15.67
N TYR A 114 -3.49 7.15 15.50
CA TYR A 114 -4.58 6.62 16.33
C TYR A 114 -4.68 5.09 16.28
N ILE A 115 -4.56 4.50 15.09
CA ILE A 115 -4.57 3.04 14.93
C ILE A 115 -3.28 2.41 15.48
N SER A 116 -2.18 3.14 15.56
CA SER A 116 -0.92 2.63 16.10
C SER A 116 -0.88 2.62 17.63
N GLU A 117 -1.71 3.42 18.29
CA GLU A 117 -1.83 3.46 19.76
C GLU A 117 -2.78 2.38 20.32
N LYS A 118 -3.63 1.79 19.47
CA LYS A 118 -4.53 0.66 19.79
C LYS A 118 -3.96 -0.68 19.35
#